data_AF-A0A0C5BRE3-F1
#
_entry.id   AF-A0A0C5BRE3-F1
#
_cell.length_a   1.000
_cell.length_b   1.000
_cell.length_c   1.000
_cell.angle_alpha   90.00
_cell.angle_beta   90.00
_cell.angle_gamma   90.00
#
_symmetry.space_group_name_H-M   'P 1'
#
loop_
_entity.id
_entity.type
_entity.pdbx_description
1 polymer ?
#
loop_
_entity_poly.entity_id
_entity_poly.type
_entity_poly.pdbx_seq_one_letter_code
_entity_poly.pdbx_strand_id
1 'polypeptide(L)'
;MSDGFHRPTRFPSHVFDVFQGGEDPARIMRTAHESAMTLLSRVRDNPDPVIVERLVAYTDDNGVDALAELWARSSPASLPGALWRIYLLRVVIRQDPEGMGFLYQRGAELSVTIDPVVAGAGMPTGPAEITELADQILRGLFEGDFAVALDRASAFCRVMASGAASLADDVEIDDAARASELTNRARRFSTIAVELVRCARLWRSNSLE
;
A
#
# COMPACT_ATOMS: atom_id res chain seq x y z
N MET A 1 -23.13 1.09 -36.60
CA MET A 1 -21.99 1.45 -37.48
C MET A 1 -20.74 1.16 -36.68
N SER A 2 -20.00 0.11 -37.04
CA SER A 2 -18.78 -0.32 -36.35
C SER A 2 -17.67 0.69 -36.61
N ASP A 3 -17.18 1.31 -35.55
CA ASP A 3 -16.06 2.25 -35.59
C ASP A 3 -14.81 1.50 -36.08
N GLY A 4 -14.24 1.95 -37.19
CA GLY A 4 -13.16 1.26 -37.88
C GLY A 4 -11.89 1.28 -37.04
N PHE A 5 -11.26 0.11 -36.82
CA PHE A 5 -9.97 0.02 -36.16
C PHE A 5 -8.95 0.94 -36.86
N HIS A 6 -8.49 1.98 -36.16
CA HIS A 6 -7.47 2.90 -36.67
C HIS A 6 -6.15 2.14 -36.86
N ARG A 7 -5.64 2.08 -38.09
CA ARG A 7 -4.35 1.44 -38.38
C ARG A 7 -3.23 2.31 -37.80
N PRO A 8 -2.26 1.76 -37.05
CA PRO A 8 -1.16 2.56 -36.51
C PRO A 8 -0.40 3.30 -37.62
N THR A 9 -0.26 4.61 -37.48
CA THR A 9 0.54 5.43 -38.39
C THR A 9 2.01 5.05 -38.25
N ARG A 10 2.65 4.68 -39.36
CA ARG A 10 4.08 4.35 -39.37
C ARG A 10 4.89 5.64 -39.37
N PHE A 11 5.55 5.94 -38.26
CA PHE A 11 6.50 7.06 -38.18
C PHE A 11 7.88 6.62 -38.68
N PRO A 12 8.55 7.42 -39.51
CA PRO A 12 9.93 7.16 -39.91
C PRO A 12 10.89 7.36 -38.72
N SER A 13 11.97 6.58 -38.66
CA SER A 13 12.84 6.47 -37.49
C SER A 13 13.40 7.80 -36.98
N HIS A 14 13.67 8.76 -37.88
CA HIS A 14 14.18 10.09 -37.54
C HIS A 14 13.22 10.94 -36.67
N VAL A 15 11.94 10.60 -36.63
CA VAL A 15 10.96 11.26 -35.75
C VAL A 15 11.16 10.83 -34.30
N PHE A 16 11.65 9.62 -34.06
CA PHE A 16 11.98 9.11 -32.72
C PHE A 16 13.31 9.67 -32.20
N ASP A 17 14.23 10.07 -33.07
CA ASP A 17 15.53 10.65 -32.70
C ASP A 17 15.39 12.02 -32.00
N VAL A 18 14.24 12.69 -32.14
CA VAL A 18 13.91 13.97 -31.48
C VAL A 18 13.37 13.74 -30.06
N PHE A 19 12.86 12.55 -29.76
CA PHE A 19 12.40 12.22 -28.42
C PHE A 19 13.59 11.77 -27.57
N GLN A 20 14.00 12.63 -26.64
CA GLN A 20 14.90 12.21 -25.57
C GLN A 20 14.21 11.09 -24.80
N GLY A 21 14.69 9.85 -24.99
CA GLY A 21 14.17 8.69 -24.28
C GLY A 21 14.22 8.94 -22.77
N GLY A 22 13.16 8.52 -22.07
CA GLY A 22 13.15 8.51 -20.62
C GLY A 22 14.29 7.66 -20.08
N GLU A 23 14.58 7.84 -18.79
CA GLU A 23 15.56 7.01 -18.09
C GLU A 23 15.21 5.51 -18.21
N ASP A 24 16.22 4.65 -18.39
CA ASP A 24 16.04 3.22 -18.62
C ASP A 24 15.16 2.58 -17.52
N PRO A 25 13.96 2.05 -17.85
CA PRO A 25 13.06 1.44 -16.88
C PRO A 25 13.72 0.30 -16.10
N ALA A 26 14.61 -0.48 -16.75
CA ALA A 26 15.32 -1.57 -16.08
C ALA A 26 16.29 -1.04 -15.02
N ARG A 27 16.92 0.12 -15.26
CA ARG A 27 17.77 0.80 -14.28
C ARG A 27 16.95 1.30 -13.10
N ILE A 28 15.82 1.98 -13.36
CA ILE A 28 14.92 2.47 -12.31
C ILE A 28 14.44 1.30 -11.42
N MET A 29 13.97 0.21 -12.03
CA MET A 29 13.50 -0.96 -11.27
C MET A 29 14.61 -1.62 -10.45
N ARG A 30 15.84 -1.69 -10.98
CA ARG A 30 16.99 -2.22 -10.23
C ARG A 30 17.32 -1.34 -9.03
N THR A 31 17.39 -0.03 -9.20
CA THR A 31 17.63 0.90 -8.09
C THR A 31 16.52 0.81 -7.04
N ALA A 32 15.26 0.66 -7.46
CA ALA A 32 14.13 0.45 -6.56
C ALA A 32 14.30 -0.82 -5.72
N HIS A 33 14.67 -1.92 -6.36
CA HIS A 33 14.91 -3.19 -5.70
C HIS A 33 16.12 -3.15 -4.75
N GLU A 34 17.27 -2.67 -5.23
CA GLU A 34 18.51 -2.58 -4.44
C GLU A 34 18.33 -1.69 -3.22
N SER A 35 17.61 -0.57 -3.34
CA SER A 35 17.30 0.32 -2.21
C SER A 35 16.38 -0.35 -1.18
N ALA A 36 15.31 -1.01 -1.62
CA ALA A 36 14.41 -1.75 -0.75
C ALA A 36 15.12 -2.89 -0.01
N MET A 37 15.97 -3.64 -0.70
CA MET A 37 16.70 -4.75 -0.11
C MET A 37 17.80 -4.30 0.84
N THR A 38 18.55 -3.26 0.47
CA THR A 38 19.53 -2.63 1.38
C THR A 38 18.88 -2.11 2.64
N LEU A 39 17.67 -1.57 2.53
CA LEU A 39 16.93 -1.08 3.68
C LEU A 39 16.57 -2.20 4.65
N LEU A 40 16.02 -3.30 4.14
CA LEU A 40 15.66 -4.46 4.96
C LEU A 40 16.87 -5.19 5.52
N SER A 41 17.96 -5.34 4.76
CA SER A 41 19.16 -6.00 5.25
C SER A 41 19.81 -5.22 6.38
N ARG A 42 19.91 -3.88 6.27
CA ARG A 42 20.47 -3.03 7.34
C ARG A 42 19.74 -3.19 8.67
N VAL A 43 18.42 -3.31 8.65
CA VAL A 43 17.64 -3.53 9.87
C VAL A 43 17.84 -4.95 10.40
N ARG A 44 17.86 -5.97 9.52
CA ARG A 44 18.10 -7.36 9.95
C ARG A 44 19.49 -7.54 10.57
N ASP A 45 20.51 -6.91 10.00
CA ASP A 45 21.89 -7.03 10.46
C ASP A 45 22.15 -6.20 11.73
N ASN A 46 21.39 -5.11 11.93
CA ASN A 46 21.45 -4.28 13.12
C ASN A 46 20.05 -3.77 13.51
N PRO A 47 19.28 -4.56 14.28
CA PRO A 47 17.91 -4.21 14.68
C PRO A 47 17.95 -3.18 15.83
N ASP A 48 18.49 -2.00 15.56
CA ASP A 48 18.43 -0.86 16.45
C ASP A 48 17.09 -0.14 16.24
N PRO A 49 16.17 -0.16 17.23
CA PRO A 49 14.88 0.53 17.13
C PRO A 49 15.03 2.02 16.81
N VAL A 50 16.14 2.64 17.22
CA VAL A 50 16.44 4.05 16.94
C VAL A 50 16.71 4.29 15.45
N ILE A 51 17.20 3.29 14.71
CA ILE A 51 17.39 3.37 13.25
C ILE A 51 16.04 3.25 12.54
N VAL A 52 15.17 2.34 12.99
CA VAL A 52 13.80 2.19 12.45
C VAL A 52 13.00 3.46 12.70
N GLU A 53 13.02 4.00 13.93
CA GLU A 53 12.35 5.26 14.27
C GLU A 53 12.90 6.42 13.45
N ARG A 54 14.23 6.51 13.25
CA ARG A 54 14.83 7.53 12.39
C ARG A 54 14.47 7.37 10.92
N LEU A 55 14.36 6.15 10.43
CA LEU A 55 13.94 5.90 9.06
C LEU A 55 12.49 6.35 8.87
N VAL A 56 11.61 5.93 9.78
CA VAL A 56 10.18 6.31 9.79
C VAL A 56 10.01 7.82 9.97
N ALA A 57 10.76 8.46 10.87
CA ALA A 57 10.73 9.91 11.06
C ALA A 57 11.32 10.67 9.84
N TYR A 58 12.41 10.16 9.25
CA TYR A 58 12.96 10.73 8.03
C TYR A 58 11.95 10.66 6.88
N THR A 59 11.18 9.56 6.79
CA THR A 59 10.07 9.43 5.85
C THR A 59 8.93 10.42 6.11
N ASP A 60 8.70 10.81 7.36
CA ASP A 60 7.70 11.79 7.77
C ASP A 60 8.11 13.24 7.45
N ASP A 61 9.36 13.60 7.74
CA ASP A 61 9.83 15.00 7.70
C ASP A 61 10.28 15.46 6.31
N ASN A 62 10.84 14.56 5.51
CA ASN A 62 11.41 14.90 4.19
C ASN A 62 10.48 14.52 3.04
N GLY A 63 9.38 13.81 3.36
CA GLY A 63 8.62 13.05 2.39
C GLY A 63 9.49 11.93 1.82
N VAL A 64 8.94 10.74 1.69
CA VAL A 64 9.62 9.66 0.95
C VAL A 64 9.74 10.00 -0.53
N ASP A 65 9.35 11.19 -1.01
CA ASP A 65 9.17 11.56 -2.40
C ASP A 65 10.16 10.90 -3.37
N ALA A 66 11.47 10.95 -3.11
CA ALA A 66 12.44 10.28 -3.99
C ALA A 66 12.36 8.73 -3.99
N LEU A 67 12.28 8.07 -2.83
CA LEU A 67 12.15 6.60 -2.71
C LEU A 67 10.73 6.12 -3.01
N ALA A 68 9.75 6.97 -2.75
CA ALA A 68 8.32 6.78 -2.94
C ALA A 68 8.01 6.80 -4.41
N GLU A 69 8.48 7.81 -5.14
CA GLU A 69 8.37 7.87 -6.60
C GLU A 69 9.07 6.68 -7.26
N LEU A 70 10.22 6.27 -6.71
CA LEU A 70 10.96 5.12 -7.19
C LEU A 70 10.19 3.80 -6.98
N TRP A 71 9.65 3.57 -5.79
CA TRP A 71 8.91 2.36 -5.47
C TRP A 71 7.48 2.35 -6.01
N ALA A 72 6.84 3.51 -6.19
CA ALA A 72 5.49 3.63 -6.74
C ALA A 72 5.38 3.07 -8.15
N ARG A 73 6.49 3.05 -8.91
CA ARG A 73 6.59 2.45 -10.25
C ARG A 73 6.84 0.94 -10.23
N SER A 74 7.10 0.37 -9.06
CA SER A 74 7.42 -1.06 -8.94
C SER A 74 6.17 -1.93 -9.05
N SER A 75 6.36 -3.17 -9.52
CA SER A 75 5.29 -4.16 -9.58
C SER A 75 4.61 -4.33 -8.23
N PRO A 76 3.28 -4.45 -8.15
CA PRO A 76 2.58 -4.69 -6.89
C PRO A 76 3.07 -5.91 -6.12
N ALA A 77 3.43 -6.96 -6.86
CA ALA A 77 3.91 -8.23 -6.32
C ALA A 77 5.44 -8.27 -6.24
N SER A 78 6.06 -7.15 -5.88
CA SER A 78 7.49 -7.01 -5.63
C SER A 78 7.73 -6.42 -4.24
N LEU A 79 8.96 -6.57 -3.74
CA LEU A 79 9.43 -6.03 -2.49
C LEU A 79 9.25 -4.50 -2.39
N PRO A 80 9.82 -3.68 -3.30
CA PRO A 80 9.59 -2.24 -3.26
C PRO A 80 8.09 -1.90 -3.41
N GLY A 81 7.35 -2.67 -4.21
CA GLY A 81 5.90 -2.49 -4.36
C GLY A 81 5.13 -2.73 -3.06
N ALA A 82 5.53 -3.72 -2.26
CA ALA A 82 4.93 -4.04 -0.97
C ALA A 82 5.25 -2.95 0.07
N LEU A 83 6.53 -2.54 0.17
CA LEU A 83 6.96 -1.45 1.06
C LEU A 83 6.20 -0.16 0.77
N TRP A 84 6.06 0.19 -0.51
CA TRP A 84 5.30 1.37 -0.93
C TRP A 84 3.84 1.32 -0.47
N ARG A 85 3.17 0.18 -0.60
CA ARG A 85 1.76 0.03 -0.20
C ARG A 85 1.60 0.21 1.30
N ILE A 86 2.47 -0.39 2.10
CA ILE A 86 2.41 -0.23 3.56
C ILE A 86 2.65 1.23 3.96
N TYR A 87 3.65 1.87 3.36
CA TYR A 87 3.89 3.30 3.58
C TYR A 87 2.68 4.15 3.18
N LEU A 88 2.10 3.92 2.00
CA LEU A 88 0.92 4.63 1.52
C LEU A 88 -0.28 4.47 2.46
N LEU A 89 -0.52 3.27 3.00
CA LEU A 89 -1.57 3.04 3.99
C LEU A 89 -1.38 3.95 5.21
N ARG A 90 -0.15 4.03 5.73
CA ARG A 90 0.17 4.89 6.87
C ARG A 90 -0.03 6.37 6.56
N VAL A 91 0.42 6.85 5.41
CA VAL A 91 0.22 8.25 4.98
C VAL A 91 -1.26 8.59 4.94
N VAL A 92 -2.05 7.75 4.27
CA VAL A 92 -3.49 7.95 4.12
C VAL A 92 -4.18 7.94 5.48
N ILE A 93 -3.79 7.05 6.41
CA ILE A 93 -4.32 7.03 7.77
C ILE A 93 -3.99 8.30 8.55
N ARG A 94 -2.76 8.79 8.48
CA ARG A 94 -2.35 10.02 9.18
C ARG A 94 -3.02 11.28 8.62
N GLN A 95 -3.39 11.29 7.35
CA GLN A 95 -4.10 12.42 6.73
C GLN A 95 -5.55 12.57 7.21
N ASP A 96 -6.21 11.47 7.57
CA ASP A 96 -7.60 11.45 8.01
C ASP A 96 -7.83 10.31 9.04
N PRO A 97 -7.27 10.43 10.26
CA PRO A 97 -7.34 9.36 11.24
C PRO A 97 -8.76 9.17 11.79
N GLU A 98 -9.58 10.23 11.80
CA GLU A 98 -11.00 10.14 12.17
C GLU A 98 -11.78 9.29 11.16
N GLY A 99 -11.68 9.61 9.86
CA GLY A 99 -12.36 8.86 8.82
C GLY A 99 -11.88 7.41 8.73
N MET A 100 -10.57 7.16 8.91
CA MET A 100 -10.07 5.78 8.92
C MET A 100 -10.50 5.00 10.15
N GLY A 101 -10.48 5.61 11.33
CA GLY A 101 -10.93 4.97 12.56
C GLY A 101 -12.40 4.55 12.44
N PHE A 102 -13.25 5.45 11.94
CA PHE A 102 -14.66 5.15 11.69
C PHE A 102 -14.87 4.02 10.67
N LEU A 103 -14.15 4.06 9.54
CA LEU A 103 -14.19 2.99 8.53
C LEU A 103 -13.76 1.64 9.10
N TYR A 104 -12.67 1.62 9.87
CA TYR A 104 -12.16 0.40 10.48
C TYR A 104 -13.14 -0.15 11.51
N GLN A 105 -13.65 0.69 12.41
CA GLN A 105 -14.62 0.31 13.43
C GLN A 105 -15.87 -0.31 12.77
N ARG A 106 -16.43 0.34 11.74
CA ARG A 106 -17.56 -0.19 10.97
C ARG A 106 -17.24 -1.54 10.33
N GLY A 107 -16.07 -1.66 9.71
CA GLY A 107 -15.62 -2.91 9.11
C GLY A 107 -15.41 -4.03 10.12
N ALA A 108 -14.90 -3.71 11.32
CA ALA A 108 -14.64 -4.66 12.39
C ALA A 108 -15.94 -5.19 12.99
N GLU A 109 -16.95 -4.33 13.17
CA GLU A 109 -18.30 -4.70 13.64
C GLU A 109 -19.02 -5.63 12.67
N LEU A 110 -18.79 -5.47 11.36
CA LEU A 110 -19.38 -6.31 10.32
C LEU A 110 -18.60 -7.60 10.05
N SER A 111 -17.36 -7.69 10.54
CA SER A 111 -16.48 -8.79 10.18
C SER A 111 -16.95 -10.11 10.80
N VAL A 112 -17.07 -11.13 9.96
CA VAL A 112 -17.31 -12.53 10.36
C VAL A 112 -16.04 -13.38 10.30
N THR A 113 -14.88 -12.76 10.04
CA THR A 113 -13.59 -13.42 9.89
C THR A 113 -12.67 -13.10 11.08
N ILE A 114 -11.48 -13.69 11.10
CA ILE A 114 -10.45 -13.38 12.10
C ILE A 114 -9.69 -12.06 11.78
N ASP A 115 -10.04 -11.37 10.69
CA ASP A 115 -9.27 -10.22 10.20
C ASP A 115 -9.10 -9.09 11.21
N PRO A 116 -10.11 -8.69 12.02
CA PRO A 116 -9.91 -7.67 13.04
C PRO A 116 -8.88 -8.07 14.11
N VAL A 117 -8.82 -9.36 14.44
CA VAL A 117 -7.87 -9.92 15.40
C VAL A 117 -6.47 -9.97 14.81
N VAL A 118 -6.33 -10.39 13.54
CA VAL A 118 -5.04 -10.43 12.84
C VAL A 118 -4.51 -9.01 12.63
N ALA A 119 -5.36 -8.07 12.22
CA ALA A 119 -5.03 -6.66 12.11
C ALA A 119 -4.65 -6.09 13.48
N GLY A 120 -5.37 -6.42 14.55
CA GLY A 120 -4.96 -6.14 15.92
C GLY A 120 -5.03 -4.67 16.31
N ALA A 121 -6.05 -3.93 15.86
CA ALA A 121 -6.36 -2.61 16.39
C ALA A 121 -6.88 -2.70 17.84
N GLY A 122 -6.64 -1.65 18.64
CA GLY A 122 -7.34 -1.48 19.90
C GLY A 122 -8.85 -1.28 19.67
N MET A 123 -9.69 -1.83 20.56
CA MET A 123 -11.15 -1.71 20.49
C MET A 123 -11.66 -0.93 21.72
N PRO A 124 -12.50 0.12 21.53
CA PRO A 124 -12.96 0.68 20.25
C PRO A 124 -11.81 1.33 19.46
N THR A 125 -11.90 1.32 18.12
CA THR A 125 -10.84 1.87 17.26
C THR A 125 -11.13 3.33 16.94
N GLY A 126 -10.47 4.25 17.64
CA GLY A 126 -10.49 5.68 17.36
C GLY A 126 -9.29 6.16 16.52
N PRO A 127 -9.13 7.48 16.37
CA PRO A 127 -8.03 8.09 15.60
C PRO A 127 -6.63 7.73 16.14
N ALA A 128 -6.49 7.58 17.46
CA ALA A 128 -5.21 7.20 18.07
C ALA A 128 -4.90 5.72 17.80
N GLU A 129 -5.87 4.84 17.99
CA GLU A 129 -5.72 3.39 17.83
C GLU A 129 -5.43 3.02 16.38
N ILE A 130 -6.05 3.70 15.41
CA ILE A 130 -5.83 3.43 13.99
C ILE A 130 -4.44 3.91 13.53
N THR A 131 -3.97 5.04 14.08
CA THR A 131 -2.64 5.57 13.79
C THR A 131 -1.56 4.67 14.39
N GLU A 132 -1.75 4.25 15.64
CA GLU A 132 -0.85 3.32 16.32
C GLU A 132 -0.80 1.97 15.58
N LEU A 133 -1.95 1.46 15.10
CA LEU A 133 -1.95 0.25 14.28
C LEU A 133 -1.11 0.42 12.99
N ALA A 134 -1.24 1.55 12.30
CA ALA A 134 -0.45 1.83 11.10
C ALA A 134 1.06 1.84 11.39
N ASP A 135 1.46 2.47 12.50
CA ASP A 135 2.84 2.54 12.95
C ASP A 135 3.36 1.15 13.36
N GLN A 136 2.56 0.33 14.03
CA GLN A 136 2.90 -1.05 14.36
C GLN A 136 3.09 -1.95 13.13
N ILE A 137 2.23 -1.80 12.12
CA ILE A 137 2.38 -2.54 10.85
C ILE A 137 3.68 -2.15 10.17
N LEU A 138 4.01 -0.85 10.12
CA LEU A 138 5.23 -0.36 9.51
C LEU A 138 6.48 -0.85 10.27
N ARG A 139 6.50 -0.73 11.60
CA ARG A 139 7.59 -1.26 12.44
C ARG A 139 7.75 -2.78 12.27
N GLY A 140 6.64 -3.51 12.14
CA GLY A 140 6.64 -4.95 11.93
C GLY A 140 7.36 -5.41 10.66
N LEU A 141 7.46 -4.57 9.61
CA LEU A 141 8.25 -4.87 8.42
C LEU A 141 9.76 -4.97 8.71
N PHE A 142 10.20 -4.30 9.78
CA PHE A 142 11.61 -4.07 10.10
C PHE A 142 12.05 -4.90 11.31
N GLU A 143 11.23 -4.99 12.35
CA GLU A 143 11.59 -5.63 13.63
C GLU A 143 11.24 -7.13 13.70
N GLY A 144 10.35 -7.61 12.83
CA GLY A 144 9.76 -8.94 12.93
C GLY A 144 9.81 -9.76 11.63
N ASP A 145 8.91 -10.73 11.56
CA ASP A 145 8.68 -11.47 10.31
C ASP A 145 7.93 -10.56 9.32
N PHE A 146 8.64 -10.11 8.29
CA PHE A 146 8.10 -9.30 7.21
C PHE A 146 6.81 -9.89 6.61
N ALA A 147 6.70 -11.21 6.43
CA ALA A 147 5.47 -11.80 5.91
C ALA A 147 4.30 -11.72 6.90
N VAL A 148 4.57 -11.76 8.21
CA VAL A 148 3.54 -11.54 9.24
C VAL A 148 3.05 -10.10 9.21
N ALA A 149 3.94 -9.12 9.06
CA ALA A 149 3.55 -7.72 8.90
C ALA A 149 2.69 -7.49 7.64
N LEU A 150 3.04 -8.15 6.52
CA LEU A 150 2.22 -8.12 5.31
C LEU A 150 0.84 -8.77 5.50
N ASP A 151 0.76 -9.90 6.22
CA ASP A 151 -0.53 -10.54 6.52
C ASP A 151 -1.40 -9.67 7.44
N ARG A 152 -0.79 -9.01 8.44
CA ARG A 152 -1.44 -8.04 9.32
C ARG A 152 -2.02 -6.86 8.55
N ALA A 153 -1.22 -6.28 7.64
CA ALA A 153 -1.66 -5.21 6.76
C ALA A 153 -2.75 -5.65 5.77
N SER A 154 -2.66 -6.88 5.27
CA SER A 154 -3.68 -7.46 4.41
C SER A 154 -5.02 -7.62 5.14
N ALA A 155 -4.99 -8.11 6.38
CA ALA A 155 -6.17 -8.22 7.23
C ALA A 155 -6.78 -6.83 7.51
N PHE A 156 -5.95 -5.84 7.85
CA PHE A 156 -6.37 -4.45 7.99
C PHE A 156 -7.12 -3.94 6.74
N CYS A 157 -6.54 -4.14 5.56
CA CYS A 157 -7.16 -3.72 4.30
C CYS A 157 -8.51 -4.42 4.03
N ARG A 158 -8.68 -5.69 4.41
CA ARG A 158 -9.98 -6.37 4.29
C ARG A 158 -11.04 -5.75 5.20
N VAL A 159 -10.67 -5.42 6.44
CA VAL A 159 -11.57 -4.73 7.39
C VAL A 159 -11.98 -3.36 6.83
N MET A 160 -11.01 -2.56 6.37
CA MET A 160 -11.25 -1.26 5.76
C MET A 160 -12.13 -1.36 4.51
N ALA A 161 -11.92 -2.37 3.66
CA ALA A 161 -12.74 -2.59 2.47
C ALA A 161 -14.20 -2.88 2.85
N SER A 162 -14.43 -3.72 3.87
CA SER A 162 -15.77 -4.03 4.37
C SER A 162 -16.47 -2.78 4.93
N GLY A 163 -15.77 -1.98 5.73
CA GLY A 163 -16.32 -0.74 6.29
C GLY A 163 -16.66 0.29 5.21
N ALA A 164 -15.77 0.47 4.22
CA ALA A 164 -16.02 1.37 3.09
C ALA A 164 -17.20 0.93 2.22
N ALA A 165 -17.34 -0.38 1.96
CA ALA A 165 -18.46 -0.90 1.20
C ALA A 165 -19.79 -0.69 1.93
N SER A 166 -19.86 -1.02 3.22
CA SER A 166 -21.08 -0.79 4.01
C SER A 166 -21.49 0.67 4.06
N LEU A 167 -20.54 1.59 4.24
CA LEU A 167 -20.87 3.02 4.25
C LEU A 167 -21.26 3.53 2.87
N ALA A 168 -20.78 2.91 1.78
CA ALA A 168 -21.22 3.24 0.44
C ALA A 168 -22.70 2.90 0.26
N ASP A 169 -23.13 1.73 0.73
CA ASP A 169 -24.54 1.29 0.68
C ASP A 169 -25.44 2.20 1.53
N ASP A 170 -24.98 2.60 2.73
CA ASP A 170 -25.73 3.47 3.63
C ASP A 170 -26.05 4.84 3.02
N VAL A 171 -25.19 5.36 2.13
CA VAL A 171 -25.33 6.71 1.53
C VAL A 171 -25.75 6.69 0.07
N GLU A 172 -25.96 5.52 -0.56
CA GLU A 172 -26.21 5.39 -2.00
C GLU A 172 -27.42 6.20 -2.47
N ILE A 173 -28.50 6.20 -1.68
CA ILE A 173 -29.76 6.88 -2.00
C ILE A 173 -29.62 8.40 -1.89
N ASP A 174 -28.92 8.86 -0.85
CA ASP A 174 -28.86 10.28 -0.49
C ASP A 174 -27.71 11.01 -1.20
N ASP A 175 -26.60 10.31 -1.46
CA ASP A 175 -25.39 10.86 -2.10
C ASP A 175 -24.65 9.79 -2.94
N ALA A 176 -25.12 9.61 -4.18
CA ALA A 176 -24.54 8.68 -5.13
C ALA A 176 -23.06 8.97 -5.49
N ALA A 177 -22.63 10.24 -5.40
CA ALA A 177 -21.25 10.61 -5.68
C ALA A 177 -20.33 10.13 -4.55
N ARG A 178 -20.74 10.33 -3.29
CA ARG A 178 -20.04 9.82 -2.12
C ARG A 178 -20.03 8.29 -2.06
N ALA A 179 -21.16 7.65 -2.38
CA ALA A 179 -21.22 6.18 -2.48
C ALA A 179 -20.24 5.63 -3.52
N SER A 180 -20.12 6.30 -4.67
CA SER A 180 -19.15 5.93 -5.72
C SER A 180 -17.69 6.09 -5.25
N GLU A 181 -17.39 7.12 -4.47
CA GLU A 181 -16.06 7.32 -3.87
C GLU A 181 -15.73 6.20 -2.87
N LEU A 182 -16.66 5.89 -1.96
CA LEU A 182 -16.51 4.85 -0.95
C LEU A 182 -16.38 3.46 -1.56
N THR A 183 -17.16 3.16 -2.61
CA THR A 183 -17.05 1.92 -3.38
C THR A 183 -15.66 1.78 -4.02
N ASN A 184 -15.15 2.85 -4.62
CA ASN A 184 -13.80 2.85 -5.19
C ASN A 184 -12.72 2.66 -4.12
N ARG A 185 -12.92 3.26 -2.94
CA ARG A 185 -12.03 3.09 -1.79
C ARG A 185 -12.04 1.65 -1.29
N ALA A 186 -13.21 1.03 -1.16
CA ALA A 186 -13.36 -0.38 -0.81
C ALA A 186 -12.61 -1.29 -1.80
N ARG A 187 -12.78 -1.04 -3.11
CA ARG A 187 -12.06 -1.77 -4.17
C ARG A 187 -10.54 -1.62 -4.06
N ARG A 188 -10.04 -0.41 -3.78
CA ARG A 188 -8.59 -0.15 -3.60
C ARG A 188 -8.04 -0.94 -2.41
N PHE A 189 -8.70 -0.89 -1.26
CA PHE A 189 -8.29 -1.67 -0.09
C PHE A 189 -8.32 -3.17 -0.34
N SER A 190 -9.38 -3.69 -0.96
CA SER A 190 -9.48 -5.11 -1.34
C SER A 190 -8.35 -5.53 -2.29
N THR A 191 -8.01 -4.69 -3.26
CA THR A 191 -6.88 -4.93 -4.19
C THR A 191 -5.55 -5.01 -3.44
N ILE A 192 -5.27 -4.03 -2.58
CA ILE A 192 -4.05 -4.01 -1.76
C ILE A 192 -3.99 -5.24 -0.86
N ALA A 193 -5.10 -5.66 -0.25
CA ALA A 193 -5.14 -6.86 0.58
C ALA A 193 -4.66 -8.10 -0.18
N VAL A 194 -5.15 -8.32 -1.40
CA VAL A 194 -4.75 -9.45 -2.25
C VAL A 194 -3.28 -9.38 -2.64
N GLU A 195 -2.81 -8.19 -3.01
CA GLU A 195 -1.40 -7.95 -3.37
C GLU A 195 -0.47 -8.27 -2.18
N LEU A 196 -0.82 -7.83 -0.96
CA LEU A 196 -0.02 -8.07 0.24
C LEU A 196 0.03 -9.55 0.63
N VAL A 197 -1.09 -10.30 0.53
CA VAL A 197 -1.06 -11.77 0.73
C VAL A 197 -0.12 -12.44 -0.27
N ARG A 198 -0.15 -11.99 -1.54
CA ARG A 198 0.73 -12.54 -2.56
C ARG A 198 2.20 -12.25 -2.22
N CYS A 199 2.53 -11.04 -1.80
CA CYS A 199 3.87 -10.69 -1.35
C CYS A 199 4.31 -11.50 -0.13
N ALA A 200 3.42 -11.71 0.85
CA ALA A 200 3.72 -12.53 2.03
C ALA A 200 4.05 -13.98 1.65
N ARG A 201 3.33 -14.55 0.67
CA ARG A 201 3.61 -15.90 0.14
C ARG A 201 4.95 -15.96 -0.59
N LEU A 202 5.22 -15.00 -1.48
CA LEU A 202 6.48 -14.92 -2.23
C LEU A 202 7.68 -14.71 -1.30
N TRP A 203 7.51 -13.92 -0.24
CA TRP A 203 8.55 -13.73 0.77
C TRP A 203 8.90 -15.04 1.46
N ARG A 204 7.90 -15.79 1.91
CA ARG A 204 8.11 -17.11 2.56
C ARG A 204 8.78 -18.12 1.65
N SER A 205 8.58 -18.02 0.33
CA SER A 205 9.25 -18.89 -0.66
C SER A 205 10.59 -18.34 -1.16
N ASN A 206 11.10 -17.23 -0.61
CA ASN A 206 12.28 -16.52 -1.10
C ASN A 206 12.21 -16.19 -2.61
N SER A 207 11.02 -15.83 -3.09
CA SER A 207 10.73 -15.51 -4.50
C SER A 207 10.19 -14.09 -4.68
N LEU A 208 10.28 -13.25 -3.64
CA LEU A 208 9.88 -11.86 -3.69
C LEU A 208 11.07 -11.02 -4.18
N GLU A 209 11.09 -10.79 -5.49
CA GLU A 209 11.92 -9.77 -6.17
C GLU A 209 11.31 -8.37 -5.99
#